data_AF-A0A503EBB2-F1
#
_entry.id   AF-A0A503EBB2-F1
#
_cell.length_a   1.000
_cell.length_b   1.000
_cell.length_c   1.000
_cell.angle_alpha   90.00
_cell.angle_beta   90.00
_cell.angle_gamma   90.00
#
_symmetry.space_group_name_H-M   'P 1'
#
loop_
_entity.id
_entity.type
_entity.pdbx_description
1 polymer ?
#
loop_
_entity_poly.entity_id
_entity_poly.type
_entity_poly.pdbx_seq_one_letter_code
_entity_poly.pdbx_strand_id
1 'polypeptide(L)'
;MQAVTHPRLRRVATVALLAASAALLAACASQPEPKGMVYKKTRSKEYFAETEYGVKASPRAAFMRRGGGRDQLGKPYQVRGKWYYPKEDKKYAKVGLASWYGDAFHGRLTANGEVYDMAHLTAAHPTMPLPSYARVTNLETGSSVIVRVNDRGPYHEGRIIDVSERAAQMLDYDKVGTAKVKVEYVGRAPLDGNDDQYLMASYHPGNRIPDPSDGLPTGVMVAMNGPSPSLPVSAAAVPFPGQLTDAAAPMQGRMAAQPAFGDPALPDFGPIVPERPQISLPPQSPFAMASLSYADERVHRADVFAALDDSGMSPADILRSWKNTGRQAAPSSADYVAAGTFDDATEATRVASALKPFGRIEIQRSDLDGNDWYAVNLYPDGHGGLDELLKAAWSHGAPDALVVRD
;
A
#
# COMPACT_ATOMS: atom_id res chain seq x y z
N MET A 1 -27.34 -52.95 -95.81
CA MET A 1 -26.72 -53.05 -94.47
C MET A 1 -27.44 -52.10 -93.54
N GLN A 2 -27.79 -52.52 -92.32
CA GLN A 2 -28.20 -51.64 -91.23
C GLN A 2 -27.38 -52.00 -89.98
N ALA A 3 -26.83 -51.01 -89.29
CA ALA A 3 -25.91 -51.23 -88.18
C ALA A 3 -26.66 -51.35 -86.85
N VAL A 4 -26.54 -52.51 -86.18
CA VAL A 4 -27.11 -52.73 -84.85
C VAL A 4 -26.31 -51.95 -83.82
N THR A 5 -26.91 -50.93 -83.22
CA THR A 5 -26.27 -50.11 -82.18
C THR A 5 -26.54 -50.68 -80.78
N HIS A 6 -25.51 -51.22 -80.14
CA HIS A 6 -25.68 -51.92 -78.85
C HIS A 6 -25.90 -50.94 -77.67
N PRO A 7 -27.10 -50.92 -77.04
CA PRO A 7 -27.41 -49.95 -75.97
C PRO A 7 -26.65 -50.21 -74.66
N ARG A 8 -26.03 -51.38 -74.50
CA ARG A 8 -25.29 -51.76 -73.29
C ARG A 8 -24.02 -50.92 -73.10
N LEU A 9 -23.28 -50.58 -74.17
CA LEU A 9 -22.08 -49.74 -74.06
C LEU A 9 -22.39 -48.34 -73.50
N ARG A 10 -23.49 -47.71 -73.94
CA ARG A 10 -23.88 -46.37 -73.46
C ARG A 10 -24.14 -46.35 -71.96
N ARG A 11 -24.75 -47.40 -71.40
CA ARG A 11 -25.01 -47.50 -69.94
C ARG A 11 -23.72 -47.67 -69.14
N VAL A 12 -22.76 -48.47 -69.62
CA VAL A 12 -21.43 -48.60 -68.99
C VAL A 12 -20.69 -47.26 -69.02
N ALA A 13 -20.70 -46.55 -70.15
CA ALA A 13 -20.09 -45.23 -70.27
C ALA A 13 -20.68 -44.23 -69.28
N THR A 14 -22.01 -44.14 -69.13
CA THR A 14 -22.64 -43.23 -68.15
C THR A 14 -22.31 -43.57 -66.69
N VAL A 15 -22.20 -44.86 -66.34
CA VAL A 15 -21.83 -45.28 -64.98
C VAL A 15 -20.36 -44.96 -64.69
N ALA A 16 -19.46 -45.17 -65.65
CA ALA A 16 -18.05 -44.79 -65.52
C ALA A 16 -17.88 -43.27 -65.37
N LEU A 17 -18.66 -42.47 -66.10
CA LEU A 17 -18.62 -41.00 -66.03
C LEU A 17 -19.13 -40.48 -64.68
N LEU A 18 -20.21 -41.07 -64.14
CA LEU A 18 -20.70 -40.78 -62.78
C LEU A 18 -19.68 -41.16 -61.69
N ALA A 19 -19.06 -42.33 -61.79
CA ALA A 19 -18.02 -42.76 -60.86
C ALA A 19 -16.79 -41.83 -60.89
N ALA A 20 -16.37 -41.39 -62.09
CA ALA A 20 -15.30 -40.42 -62.25
C ALA A 20 -15.66 -39.05 -61.64
N SER A 21 -16.90 -38.56 -61.82
CA SER A 21 -17.33 -37.30 -61.19
C SER A 21 -17.39 -37.38 -59.66
N ALA A 22 -17.79 -38.53 -59.10
CA ALA A 22 -17.78 -38.74 -57.66
C ALA A 22 -16.36 -38.75 -57.08
N ALA A 23 -15.40 -39.39 -57.78
CA ALA A 23 -14.00 -39.40 -57.38
C ALA A 23 -13.36 -37.99 -57.44
N LEU A 24 -13.69 -37.18 -58.46
CA LEU A 24 -13.22 -35.80 -58.57
C LEU A 24 -13.81 -34.89 -57.48
N LEU A 25 -15.08 -35.07 -57.12
CA LEU A 25 -15.69 -34.33 -56.00
C LEU A 25 -15.07 -34.68 -54.64
N ALA A 26 -14.75 -35.97 -54.41
CA ALA A 26 -14.08 -36.40 -53.19
C ALA A 26 -12.67 -35.79 -53.04
N ALA A 27 -11.94 -35.64 -54.14
CA ALA A 27 -10.60 -35.03 -54.16
C ALA A 27 -10.57 -33.54 -53.78
N CYS A 28 -11.71 -32.83 -53.88
CA CYS A 28 -11.83 -31.44 -53.45
C CYS A 28 -12.13 -31.28 -51.94
N ALA A 29 -12.58 -32.34 -51.26
CA ALA A 29 -12.84 -32.30 -49.82
C ALA A 29 -11.56 -32.49 -48.98
N SER A 30 -10.52 -33.10 -49.54
CA SER A 30 -9.23 -33.30 -48.90
C SER A 30 -8.31 -32.06 -49.03
N GLN A 31 -8.67 -30.96 -48.36
CA GLN A 31 -7.64 -30.01 -47.97
C GLN A 31 -6.69 -30.74 -47.00
N PRO A 32 -5.36 -30.73 -47.21
CA PRO A 32 -4.46 -31.05 -46.12
C PRO A 32 -4.68 -29.97 -45.05
N GLU A 33 -5.00 -30.36 -43.81
CA GLU A 33 -4.92 -29.42 -42.70
C GLU A 33 -3.55 -28.74 -42.78
N PRO A 34 -3.47 -27.39 -42.70
CA PRO A 34 -2.19 -26.72 -42.69
C PRO A 34 -1.45 -27.24 -41.47
N LYS A 35 -0.47 -28.14 -41.67
CA LYS A 35 0.24 -28.86 -40.59
C LYS A 35 0.57 -27.86 -39.51
N GLY A 36 -0.24 -27.88 -38.44
CA GLY A 36 -0.31 -26.75 -37.52
C GLY A 36 1.11 -26.44 -37.10
N MET A 37 1.55 -25.19 -37.26
CA MET A 37 2.93 -24.85 -36.90
C MET A 37 3.08 -25.20 -35.43
N VAL A 38 3.69 -26.36 -35.19
CA VAL A 38 4.28 -26.70 -33.90
C VAL A 38 5.46 -25.76 -33.81
N TYR A 39 5.16 -24.51 -33.43
CA TYR A 39 6.06 -23.61 -32.76
C TYR A 39 6.69 -24.47 -31.69
N LYS A 40 7.91 -24.94 -31.99
CA LYS A 40 8.58 -26.05 -31.31
C LYS A 40 9.04 -25.52 -29.96
N LYS A 41 8.06 -25.34 -29.06
CA LYS A 41 7.91 -24.19 -28.15
C LYS A 41 9.28 -23.69 -27.80
N THR A 42 9.73 -22.63 -28.49
CA THR A 42 11.10 -22.15 -28.41
C THR A 42 11.40 -22.05 -26.93
N ARG A 43 12.29 -22.91 -26.42
CA ARG A 43 12.58 -22.90 -24.99
C ARG A 43 13.20 -21.54 -24.75
N SER A 44 12.40 -20.63 -24.21
CA SER A 44 12.90 -19.45 -23.53
C SER A 44 14.02 -19.94 -22.63
N LYS A 45 15.13 -19.19 -22.60
CA LYS A 45 16.17 -19.42 -21.61
C LYS A 45 15.58 -19.02 -20.26
N GLU A 46 14.71 -19.88 -19.72
CA GLU A 46 14.20 -19.75 -18.37
C GLU A 46 15.43 -19.87 -17.47
N TYR A 47 15.74 -18.79 -16.76
CA TYR A 47 16.92 -18.69 -15.90
C TYR A 47 16.93 -19.74 -14.76
N PHE A 48 15.80 -20.44 -14.58
CA PHE A 48 15.64 -21.64 -13.77
C PHE A 48 15.90 -22.90 -14.61
N ALA A 49 17.11 -23.47 -14.53
CA ALA A 49 17.30 -24.85 -14.93
C ALA A 49 16.69 -25.78 -13.85
N GLU A 50 15.67 -26.57 -14.19
CA GLU A 50 15.08 -27.57 -13.28
C GLU A 50 16.16 -28.53 -12.72
N THR A 51 17.17 -28.84 -13.53
CA THR A 51 18.34 -29.66 -13.16
C THR A 51 19.33 -28.97 -12.21
N GLU A 52 19.26 -27.65 -12.02
CA GLU A 52 20.13 -26.89 -11.10
C GLU A 52 19.45 -26.62 -9.75
N TYR A 53 18.15 -26.29 -9.79
CA TYR A 53 17.38 -25.87 -8.61
C TYR A 53 16.44 -26.96 -8.06
N GLY A 54 16.25 -28.08 -8.75
CA GLY A 54 15.42 -29.21 -8.32
C GLY A 54 13.91 -28.95 -8.36
N VAL A 55 13.48 -27.79 -8.88
CA VAL A 55 12.07 -27.38 -8.99
C VAL A 55 11.77 -26.84 -10.37
N LYS A 56 10.54 -27.07 -10.84
CA LYS A 56 10.01 -26.45 -12.06
C LYS A 56 9.60 -25.01 -11.76
N ALA A 57 9.94 -24.07 -12.64
CA ALA A 57 9.42 -22.72 -12.56
C ALA A 57 7.89 -22.74 -12.66
N SER A 58 7.18 -22.05 -11.76
CA SER A 58 5.72 -22.06 -11.76
C SER A 58 5.15 -21.39 -13.03
N PRO A 59 3.85 -21.63 -13.34
CA PRO A 59 3.10 -20.72 -14.21
C PRO A 59 3.17 -19.26 -13.70
N ARG A 60 3.02 -18.31 -14.61
CA ARG A 60 2.74 -16.91 -14.26
C ARG A 60 1.25 -16.77 -13.92
N ALA A 61 0.93 -16.10 -12.83
CA ALA A 61 -0.43 -15.70 -12.46
C ALA A 61 -0.90 -14.53 -13.36
N ALA A 62 -2.18 -14.56 -13.76
CA ALA A 62 -2.79 -13.48 -14.54
C ALA A 62 -3.22 -12.27 -13.67
N PHE A 63 -3.35 -12.47 -12.35
CA PHE A 63 -3.67 -11.43 -11.37
C PHE A 63 -2.75 -11.58 -10.17
N MET A 64 -1.98 -10.53 -9.87
CA MET A 64 -0.95 -10.54 -8.83
C MET A 64 -1.53 -10.00 -7.52
N ARG A 65 -2.30 -10.83 -6.82
CA ARG A 65 -2.79 -10.48 -5.48
C ARG A 65 -1.63 -10.53 -4.48
N ARG A 66 -1.53 -9.52 -3.59
CA ARG A 66 -0.58 -9.52 -2.47
C ARG A 66 -0.81 -10.71 -1.54
N GLY A 67 0.25 -11.09 -0.82
CA GLY A 67 0.20 -12.05 0.28
C GLY A 67 -0.38 -13.40 -0.11
N GLY A 68 -1.06 -14.06 0.85
CA GLY A 68 -1.64 -15.39 0.66
C GLY A 68 -0.61 -16.53 0.61
N GLY A 69 0.67 -16.23 0.83
CA GLY A 69 1.70 -17.23 1.09
C GLY A 69 1.56 -17.87 2.47
N ARG A 70 2.44 -18.84 2.74
CA ARG A 70 2.44 -19.60 4.00
C ARG A 70 3.55 -19.10 4.92
N ASP A 71 3.31 -19.13 6.24
CA ASP A 71 4.42 -19.12 7.19
C ASP A 71 5.20 -20.43 7.01
N GLN A 72 6.47 -20.29 6.69
CA GLN A 72 7.41 -21.39 6.66
C GLN A 72 8.78 -20.94 7.13
N LEU A 73 9.23 -21.52 8.25
CA LEU A 73 10.65 -21.66 8.48
C LEU A 73 11.25 -22.53 7.36
N GLY A 74 10.64 -23.69 7.13
CA GLY A 74 11.06 -24.69 6.15
C GLY A 74 12.01 -25.74 6.73
N LYS A 75 12.11 -26.89 6.06
CA LYS A 75 13.07 -27.95 6.41
C LYS A 75 14.45 -27.61 5.84
N PRO A 76 15.55 -28.17 6.38
CA PRO A 76 16.85 -28.14 5.72
C PRO A 76 16.75 -28.70 4.30
N TYR A 77 17.44 -28.06 3.36
CA TYR A 77 17.35 -28.38 1.93
C TYR A 77 18.71 -28.21 1.23
N GLN A 78 18.88 -28.84 0.08
CA GLN A 78 20.15 -28.83 -0.66
C GLN A 78 19.94 -28.23 -2.06
N VAL A 79 20.82 -27.30 -2.47
CA VAL A 79 20.85 -26.73 -3.83
C VAL A 79 22.30 -26.69 -4.30
N ARG A 80 22.56 -27.11 -5.54
CA ARG A 80 23.93 -27.21 -6.11
C ARG A 80 24.93 -27.93 -5.19
N GLY A 81 24.48 -28.98 -4.50
CA GLY A 81 25.27 -29.76 -3.52
C GLY A 81 25.45 -29.11 -2.14
N LYS A 82 25.12 -27.82 -1.97
CA LYS A 82 25.25 -27.09 -0.72
C LYS A 82 23.99 -27.21 0.13
N TRP A 83 24.16 -27.54 1.41
CA TRP A 83 23.07 -27.59 2.38
C TRP A 83 22.76 -26.21 2.97
N TYR A 84 21.47 -25.94 3.09
CA TYR A 84 20.90 -24.74 3.67
C TYR A 84 19.96 -25.13 4.82
N TYR A 85 20.10 -24.42 5.94
CA TYR A 85 19.36 -24.68 7.18
C TYR A 85 18.57 -23.42 7.54
N PRO A 86 17.29 -23.32 7.14
CA PRO A 86 16.44 -22.22 7.54
C PRO A 86 16.29 -22.15 9.07
N LYS A 87 16.52 -20.96 9.63
CA LYS A 87 16.40 -20.71 11.07
C LYS A 87 15.94 -19.27 11.31
N GLU A 88 15.17 -19.06 12.36
CA GLU A 88 14.86 -17.70 12.83
C GLU A 88 15.99 -17.24 13.75
N ASP A 89 16.75 -16.26 13.28
CA ASP A 89 17.88 -15.70 13.99
C ASP A 89 17.63 -14.20 14.21
N LYS A 90 17.11 -13.88 15.39
CA LYS A 90 16.77 -12.51 15.81
C LYS A 90 17.98 -11.59 15.98
N LYS A 91 19.21 -12.10 15.75
CA LYS A 91 20.46 -11.33 15.76
C LYS A 91 21.20 -11.44 14.41
N TYR A 92 20.53 -11.89 13.35
CA TYR A 92 21.14 -11.98 12.02
C TYR A 92 21.45 -10.58 11.49
N ALA A 93 22.73 -10.24 11.47
CA ALA A 93 23.29 -9.10 10.74
C ALA A 93 24.51 -9.60 9.96
N LYS A 94 24.52 -9.43 8.63
CA LYS A 94 25.60 -9.93 7.76
C LYS A 94 25.91 -8.98 6.62
N VAL A 95 27.20 -8.85 6.29
CA VAL A 95 27.67 -8.16 5.08
C VAL A 95 27.96 -9.19 3.98
N GLY A 96 27.65 -8.84 2.74
CA GLY A 96 27.87 -9.67 1.55
C GLY A 96 27.43 -8.95 0.27
N LEU A 97 27.36 -9.66 -0.85
CA LEU A 97 26.81 -9.09 -2.09
C LEU A 97 25.28 -9.25 -2.12
N ALA A 98 24.60 -8.25 -2.64
CA ALA A 98 23.24 -8.39 -3.16
C ALA A 98 23.26 -8.48 -4.69
N SER A 99 22.21 -9.07 -5.26
CA SER A 99 21.81 -8.82 -6.64
C SER A 99 20.29 -8.60 -6.70
N TRP A 100 19.71 -8.51 -7.89
CA TRP A 100 18.26 -8.40 -8.06
C TRP A 100 17.74 -9.34 -9.16
N TYR A 101 16.47 -9.75 -9.05
CA TYR A 101 15.83 -10.65 -9.99
C TYR A 101 14.82 -9.92 -10.90
N GLY A 102 14.99 -10.05 -12.22
CA GLY A 102 14.21 -9.33 -13.24
C GLY A 102 12.96 -10.07 -13.75
N ASP A 103 12.41 -9.57 -14.87
CA ASP A 103 11.13 -10.02 -15.46
C ASP A 103 10.92 -11.54 -15.51
N ALA A 104 11.93 -12.36 -15.80
CA ALA A 104 11.78 -13.81 -15.94
C ALA A 104 11.06 -14.50 -14.74
N PHE A 105 11.13 -13.88 -13.57
CA PHE A 105 10.51 -14.26 -12.31
C PHE A 105 9.09 -13.66 -12.14
N HIS A 106 8.83 -12.48 -12.72
CA HIS A 106 7.61 -11.69 -12.51
C HIS A 106 6.33 -12.49 -12.81
N GLY A 107 5.35 -12.35 -11.92
CA GLY A 107 4.08 -13.08 -11.94
C GLY A 107 4.19 -14.55 -11.50
N ARG A 108 5.37 -15.11 -11.22
CA ARG A 108 5.52 -16.50 -10.74
C ARG A 108 5.38 -16.60 -9.22
N LEU A 109 5.21 -17.82 -8.72
CA LEU A 109 5.12 -18.11 -7.29
C LEU A 109 6.52 -18.16 -6.67
N THR A 110 6.68 -17.51 -5.51
CA THR A 110 7.84 -17.65 -4.63
C THR A 110 7.81 -18.97 -3.87
N ALA A 111 8.89 -19.29 -3.16
CA ALA A 111 8.97 -20.45 -2.29
C ALA A 111 7.87 -20.52 -1.21
N ASN A 112 7.35 -19.40 -0.69
CA ASN A 112 6.27 -19.43 0.30
C ASN A 112 4.87 -19.52 -0.31
N GLY A 113 4.72 -19.19 -1.60
CA GLY A 113 3.46 -19.24 -2.36
C GLY A 113 2.85 -17.87 -2.68
N GLU A 114 3.51 -16.77 -2.30
CA GLU A 114 3.17 -15.44 -2.80
C GLU A 114 3.50 -15.31 -4.30
N VAL A 115 2.84 -14.38 -4.99
CA VAL A 115 3.21 -14.01 -6.36
C VAL A 115 4.32 -12.97 -6.32
N TYR A 116 5.45 -13.22 -7.00
CA TYR A 116 6.51 -12.22 -7.13
C TYR A 116 6.12 -11.12 -8.12
N ASP A 117 6.27 -9.87 -7.66
CA ASP A 117 6.15 -8.67 -8.47
C ASP A 117 7.39 -7.76 -8.24
N MET A 118 7.95 -7.27 -9.36
CA MET A 118 9.15 -6.43 -9.42
C MET A 118 8.93 -5.02 -8.87
N ALA A 119 7.70 -4.53 -8.89
CA ALA A 119 7.33 -3.20 -8.41
C ALA A 119 7.27 -3.12 -6.88
N HIS A 120 7.17 -4.26 -6.18
CA HIS A 120 7.03 -4.36 -4.73
C HIS A 120 8.37 -4.59 -4.03
N LEU A 121 8.49 -4.19 -2.76
CA LEU A 121 9.73 -4.27 -1.97
C LEU A 121 9.96 -5.68 -1.40
N THR A 122 10.25 -6.65 -2.26
CA THR A 122 10.43 -8.07 -1.91
C THR A 122 11.89 -8.54 -2.00
N ALA A 123 12.19 -9.67 -1.36
CA ALA A 123 13.51 -10.31 -1.38
C ALA A 123 13.48 -11.85 -1.28
N ALA A 124 14.53 -12.50 -1.79
CA ALA A 124 14.90 -13.88 -1.51
C ALA A 124 16.05 -13.93 -0.51
N HIS A 125 15.93 -14.77 0.53
CA HIS A 125 17.02 -15.09 1.45
C HIS A 125 17.09 -16.61 1.69
N PRO A 126 18.29 -17.23 1.73
CA PRO A 126 18.38 -18.69 1.69
C PRO A 126 18.00 -19.37 3.02
N THR A 127 18.05 -18.64 4.15
CA THR A 127 17.86 -19.24 5.49
C THR A 127 16.97 -18.45 6.46
N MET A 128 16.37 -17.32 6.06
CA MET A 128 15.41 -16.61 6.94
C MET A 128 14.06 -17.33 6.96
N PRO A 129 13.24 -17.21 8.01
CA PRO A 129 11.83 -17.59 7.93
C PRO A 129 11.12 -16.82 6.81
N LEU A 130 10.03 -17.35 6.27
CA LEU A 130 9.20 -16.67 5.28
C LEU A 130 7.73 -16.63 5.74
N PRO A 131 6.99 -15.55 5.47
CA PRO A 131 7.51 -14.24 5.09
C PRO A 131 8.17 -13.55 6.30
N SER A 132 9.19 -12.74 6.05
CA SER A 132 9.88 -11.96 7.09
C SER A 132 10.33 -10.59 6.58
N TYR A 133 10.73 -9.71 7.48
CA TYR A 133 11.34 -8.42 7.14
C TYR A 133 12.85 -8.46 7.31
N ALA A 134 13.57 -7.93 6.32
CA ALA A 134 15.00 -7.65 6.43
C ALA A 134 15.29 -6.19 6.05
N ARG A 135 16.08 -5.48 6.86
CA ARG A 135 16.68 -4.21 6.44
C ARG A 135 17.89 -4.52 5.57
N VAL A 136 17.95 -3.88 4.40
CA VAL A 136 19.09 -3.93 3.49
C VAL A 136 19.67 -2.52 3.42
N THR A 137 20.99 -2.39 3.62
CA THR A 137 21.72 -1.14 3.47
C THR A 137 22.81 -1.32 2.43
N ASN A 138 22.80 -0.52 1.37
CA ASN A 138 23.93 -0.43 0.43
C ASN A 138 25.09 0.30 1.14
N LEU A 139 26.25 -0.35 1.23
CA LEU A 139 27.42 0.19 1.93
C LEU A 139 28.27 1.15 1.09
N GLU A 140 27.94 1.29 -0.20
CA GLU A 140 28.63 2.20 -1.12
C GLU A 140 27.93 3.56 -1.21
N THR A 141 26.61 3.60 -1.06
CA THR A 141 25.79 4.84 -1.08
C THR A 141 25.23 5.24 0.29
N GLY A 142 25.05 4.29 1.20
CA GLY A 142 24.37 4.48 2.48
C GLY A 142 22.84 4.31 2.42
N SER A 143 22.23 4.17 1.23
CA SER A 143 20.78 3.94 1.10
C SER A 143 20.37 2.68 1.87
N SER A 144 19.28 2.76 2.66
CA SER A 144 18.69 1.57 3.29
C SER A 144 17.17 1.50 3.16
N VAL A 145 16.63 0.29 3.07
CA VAL A 145 15.18 0.03 3.04
C VAL A 145 14.89 -1.34 3.67
N ILE A 146 13.71 -1.51 4.26
CA ILE A 146 13.20 -2.82 4.67
C ILE A 146 12.50 -3.47 3.47
N VAL A 147 12.76 -4.76 3.27
CA VAL A 147 12.14 -5.60 2.24
C VAL A 147 11.44 -6.80 2.86
N ARG A 148 10.33 -7.21 2.25
CA ARG A 148 9.59 -8.43 2.53
C ARG A 148 10.30 -9.63 1.92
N VAL A 149 11.01 -10.39 2.73
CA VAL A 149 11.63 -11.65 2.35
C VAL A 149 10.54 -12.72 2.23
N ASN A 150 10.20 -13.13 1.01
CA ASN A 150 9.16 -14.12 0.72
C ASN A 150 9.65 -15.30 -0.15
N ASP A 151 10.90 -15.28 -0.61
CA ASP A 151 11.47 -16.33 -1.47
C ASP A 151 12.82 -16.93 -0.97
N ARG A 152 13.29 -17.98 -1.65
CA ARG A 152 14.48 -18.79 -1.29
C ARG A 152 15.59 -18.68 -2.35
N GLY A 153 16.72 -18.14 -1.94
CA GLY A 153 17.92 -17.86 -2.75
C GLY A 153 18.64 -16.65 -2.13
N PRO A 154 19.77 -16.15 -2.65
CA PRO A 154 20.58 -16.66 -3.76
C PRO A 154 21.25 -18.02 -3.51
N TYR A 155 21.62 -18.67 -4.62
CA TYR A 155 22.41 -19.91 -4.64
C TYR A 155 23.79 -19.75 -5.29
N HIS A 156 24.14 -18.53 -5.71
CA HIS A 156 25.47 -18.19 -6.19
C HIS A 156 26.39 -17.81 -5.03
N GLU A 157 27.70 -17.99 -5.20
CA GLU A 157 28.67 -17.67 -4.15
C GLU A 157 28.84 -16.16 -3.96
N GLY A 158 29.27 -15.74 -2.77
CA GLY A 158 29.40 -14.33 -2.37
C GLY A 158 28.09 -13.58 -2.12
N ARG A 159 27.00 -13.94 -2.81
CA ARG A 159 25.68 -13.32 -2.62
C ARG A 159 25.00 -13.80 -1.32
N ILE A 160 24.30 -12.91 -0.65
CA ILE A 160 23.56 -13.21 0.61
C ILE A 160 22.06 -12.92 0.52
N ILE A 161 21.65 -12.03 -0.38
CA ILE A 161 20.26 -11.67 -0.63
C ILE A 161 20.11 -11.35 -2.12
N ASP A 162 18.96 -11.66 -2.70
CA ASP A 162 18.55 -11.11 -3.98
C ASP A 162 17.24 -10.32 -3.75
N VAL A 163 17.10 -9.14 -4.34
CA VAL A 163 15.94 -8.25 -4.11
C VAL A 163 15.13 -8.00 -5.38
N SER A 164 13.96 -7.38 -5.26
CA SER A 164 13.20 -6.89 -6.41
C SER A 164 13.89 -5.73 -7.13
N GLU A 165 13.52 -5.50 -8.39
CA GLU A 165 14.00 -4.36 -9.16
C GLU A 165 13.71 -3.02 -8.47
N ARG A 166 12.50 -2.83 -7.91
CA ARG A 166 12.15 -1.64 -7.13
C ARG A 166 13.09 -1.42 -5.93
N ALA A 167 13.44 -2.48 -5.22
CA ALA A 167 14.35 -2.39 -4.08
C ALA A 167 15.79 -2.05 -4.53
N ALA A 168 16.26 -2.60 -5.64
CA ALA A 168 17.57 -2.28 -6.22
C ALA A 168 17.66 -0.83 -6.72
N GLN A 169 16.58 -0.27 -7.26
CA GLN A 169 16.48 1.15 -7.63
C GLN A 169 16.57 2.06 -6.39
N MET A 170 15.86 1.73 -5.30
CA MET A 170 15.88 2.52 -4.06
C MET A 170 17.22 2.39 -3.30
N LEU A 171 17.90 1.26 -3.44
CA LEU A 171 19.24 1.05 -2.91
C LEU A 171 20.36 1.59 -3.83
N ASP A 172 20.01 2.17 -4.97
CA ASP A 172 20.91 2.77 -5.98
C ASP A 172 21.99 1.80 -6.50
N TYR A 173 21.57 0.63 -6.99
CA TYR A 173 22.45 -0.29 -7.72
C TYR A 173 21.79 -1.09 -8.86
N ASP A 174 20.56 -0.76 -9.25
CA ASP A 174 19.83 -1.38 -10.37
C ASP A 174 20.70 -1.51 -11.64
N LYS A 175 21.31 -0.41 -12.07
CA LYS A 175 22.17 -0.29 -13.26
C LYS A 175 23.52 -1.00 -13.13
N VAL A 176 23.99 -1.24 -11.90
CA VAL A 176 25.25 -1.95 -11.60
C VAL A 176 25.00 -3.47 -11.51
N GLY A 177 23.77 -3.88 -11.21
CA GLY A 177 23.36 -5.28 -11.08
C GLY A 177 23.65 -5.92 -9.72
N THR A 178 24.72 -5.49 -9.05
CA THR A 178 25.12 -5.96 -7.71
C THR A 178 25.74 -4.84 -6.89
N ALA A 179 25.52 -4.86 -5.57
CA ALA A 179 26.19 -3.98 -4.61
C ALA A 179 26.64 -4.73 -3.36
N LYS A 180 27.59 -4.17 -2.61
CA LYS A 180 27.98 -4.67 -1.29
C LYS A 180 26.99 -4.14 -0.24
N VAL A 181 26.23 -5.03 0.39
CA VAL A 181 25.18 -4.69 1.34
C VAL A 181 25.44 -5.22 2.75
N LYS A 182 24.83 -4.56 3.75
CA LYS A 182 24.51 -5.13 5.06
C LYS A 182 23.05 -5.58 5.04
N VAL A 183 22.77 -6.79 5.52
CA VAL A 183 21.42 -7.36 5.64
C VAL A 183 21.17 -7.69 7.11
N GLU A 184 20.05 -7.22 7.65
CA GLU A 184 19.68 -7.37 9.06
C GLU A 184 18.24 -7.89 9.20
N TYR A 185 18.01 -8.91 10.00
CA TYR A 185 16.66 -9.42 10.28
C TYR A 185 15.89 -8.46 11.19
N VAL A 186 14.70 -8.05 10.76
CA VAL A 186 13.83 -7.13 11.52
C VAL A 186 12.74 -7.89 12.28
N GLY A 187 12.14 -8.92 11.68
CA GLY A 187 11.08 -9.70 12.31
C GLY A 187 10.28 -10.56 11.33
N ARG A 188 9.22 -11.20 11.79
CA ARG A 188 8.22 -11.84 10.92
C ARG A 188 7.36 -10.79 10.21
N ALA A 189 6.90 -11.12 9.00
CA ALA A 189 5.97 -10.28 8.27
C ALA A 189 4.56 -10.91 8.28
N PRO A 190 3.47 -10.11 8.22
CA PRO A 190 2.10 -10.59 8.08
C PRO A 190 1.88 -11.41 6.80
N LEU A 191 0.87 -12.30 6.79
CA LEU A 191 0.55 -13.19 5.65
C LEU A 191 -0.34 -12.54 4.57
N ASP A 192 -1.04 -11.46 4.90
CA ASP A 192 -1.91 -10.69 4.00
C ASP A 192 -1.10 -9.83 3.00
N GLY A 193 0.10 -9.40 3.38
CA GLY A 193 1.02 -8.65 2.52
C GLY A 193 0.65 -7.19 2.32
N ASN A 194 -0.12 -6.58 3.22
CA ASN A 194 -0.47 -5.16 3.17
C ASN A 194 0.63 -4.27 3.81
N ASP A 195 1.90 -4.59 3.55
CA ASP A 195 3.07 -4.00 4.20
C ASP A 195 3.74 -2.86 3.42
N ASP A 196 3.32 -2.61 2.19
CA ASP A 196 3.84 -1.55 1.29
C ASP A 196 4.11 -0.20 1.95
N GLN A 197 3.17 0.33 2.73
CA GLN A 197 3.32 1.64 3.37
C GLN A 197 4.46 1.63 4.42
N TYR A 198 4.55 0.55 5.20
CA TYR A 198 5.62 0.34 6.18
C TYR A 198 6.98 0.16 5.49
N LEU A 199 7.04 -0.65 4.42
CA LEU A 199 8.27 -0.89 3.66
C LEU A 199 8.76 0.40 2.97
N MET A 200 7.86 1.17 2.36
CA MET A 200 8.20 2.44 1.70
C MET A 200 8.61 3.52 2.71
N ALA A 201 7.91 3.65 3.84
CA ALA A 201 8.28 4.58 4.92
C ALA A 201 9.62 4.21 5.59
N SER A 202 10.07 2.97 5.48
CA SER A 202 11.37 2.53 6.00
C SER A 202 12.58 2.96 5.16
N TYR A 203 12.36 3.59 3.99
CA TYR A 203 13.42 4.01 3.07
C TYR A 203 14.19 5.21 3.61
N HIS A 204 15.44 4.98 4.03
CA HIS A 204 16.37 6.03 4.45
C HIS A 204 17.33 6.33 3.30
N PRO A 205 17.26 7.55 2.78
CA PRO A 205 18.47 8.01 1.07
C PRO A 205 19.97 8.01 1.35
N GLY A 206 20.75 7.33 0.50
CA GLY A 206 22.20 7.46 0.49
C GLY A 206 22.67 8.87 0.15
N ASN A 207 23.93 9.17 0.47
CA ASN A 207 24.64 10.40 0.07
C ASN A 207 23.92 11.74 0.38
N ARG A 208 23.04 11.77 1.39
CA ARG A 208 22.44 13.00 1.92
C ARG A 208 23.32 13.64 2.99
N ILE A 209 23.06 14.91 3.29
CA ILE A 209 23.43 15.51 4.57
C ILE A 209 22.61 14.79 5.65
N PRO A 210 23.22 14.28 6.75
CA PRO A 210 22.46 13.64 7.82
C PRO A 210 21.43 14.59 8.43
N ASP A 211 20.19 14.12 8.54
CA ASP A 211 19.15 14.85 9.26
C ASP A 211 19.39 14.73 10.77
N PRO A 212 19.12 15.74 11.61
CA PRO A 212 19.22 15.60 13.07
C PRO A 212 18.29 14.52 13.68
N SER A 213 17.36 13.95 12.90
CA SER A 213 16.57 12.78 13.27
C SER A 213 17.16 11.43 12.84
N ASP A 214 18.17 11.39 11.94
CA ASP A 214 18.80 10.15 11.46
C ASP A 214 19.46 9.38 12.63
N GLY A 215 18.93 8.19 12.94
CA GLY A 215 19.44 7.33 14.01
C GLY A 215 18.72 7.46 15.36
N LEU A 216 17.72 8.33 15.49
CA LEU A 216 16.86 8.36 16.67
C LEU A 216 15.83 7.21 16.65
N PRO A 217 15.37 6.73 17.82
CA PRO A 217 14.22 5.83 17.90
C PRO A 217 12.97 6.49 17.34
N THR A 218 12.16 5.73 16.60
CA THR A 218 10.86 6.18 16.07
C THR A 218 9.96 6.69 17.19
N GLY A 219 9.62 7.98 17.15
CA GLY A 219 8.82 8.66 18.17
C GLY A 219 9.57 9.72 19.00
N VAL A 220 10.89 9.89 18.81
CA VAL A 220 11.66 10.97 19.45
C VAL A 220 11.65 12.23 18.58
N MET A 221 11.03 13.31 19.06
CA MET A 221 11.06 14.63 18.44
C MET A 221 12.27 15.44 18.93
N VAL A 222 13.05 16.01 18.01
CA VAL A 222 14.15 16.93 18.36
C VAL A 222 13.60 18.36 18.48
N ALA A 223 13.59 18.91 19.68
CA ALA A 223 13.33 20.33 19.89
C ALA A 223 14.59 21.14 19.52
N MET A 224 14.61 21.75 18.33
CA MET A 224 15.69 22.67 17.94
C MET A 224 15.50 24.04 18.60
N ASN A 225 16.49 24.50 19.38
CA ASN A 225 16.53 25.85 19.94
C ASN A 225 17.43 26.74 19.08
N GLY A 226 16.99 27.03 17.86
CA GLY A 226 17.73 27.83 16.88
C GLY A 226 16.93 28.05 15.59
N PRO A 227 17.37 28.97 14.72
CA PRO A 227 16.68 29.24 13.46
C PRO A 227 16.77 28.04 12.52
N SER A 228 15.63 27.63 11.95
CA SER A 228 15.54 26.54 10.99
C SER A 228 16.46 26.79 9.78
N PRO A 229 17.21 25.78 9.28
CA PRO A 229 18.16 25.95 8.18
C PRO A 229 17.46 26.00 6.81
N SER A 230 16.60 27.00 6.60
CA SER A 230 16.11 27.34 5.26
C SER A 230 17.23 27.98 4.46
N LEU A 231 17.92 27.18 3.63
CA LEU A 231 18.90 27.70 2.67
C LEU A 231 18.20 28.72 1.75
N PRO A 232 18.78 29.93 1.53
CA PRO A 232 18.23 30.88 0.58
C PRO A 232 18.44 30.34 -0.83
N VAL A 233 17.41 29.72 -1.39
CA VAL A 233 17.35 29.41 -2.82
C VAL A 233 17.28 30.75 -3.55
N SER A 234 18.37 31.12 -4.24
CA SER A 234 18.47 32.34 -5.06
C SER A 234 17.63 32.26 -6.35
N ALA A 235 16.36 31.88 -6.22
CA ALA A 235 15.36 32.06 -7.26
C ALA A 235 15.10 33.56 -7.40
N ALA A 236 15.59 34.16 -8.47
CA ALA A 236 15.28 35.54 -8.81
C ALA A 236 13.77 35.66 -9.01
N ALA A 237 13.07 36.27 -8.05
CA ALA A 237 11.64 36.50 -8.13
C ALA A 237 11.35 37.41 -9.33
N VAL A 238 10.67 36.85 -10.34
CA VAL A 238 10.23 37.64 -11.50
C VAL A 238 9.22 38.66 -10.98
N PRO A 239 9.49 39.98 -11.10
CA PRO A 239 8.65 40.98 -10.46
C PRO A 239 7.26 41.00 -11.09
N PHE A 240 6.24 40.80 -10.26
CA PHE A 240 4.84 40.92 -10.67
C PHE A 240 4.57 42.39 -11.05
N PRO A 241 4.01 42.70 -12.25
CA PRO A 241 3.85 44.07 -12.70
C PRO A 241 2.72 44.76 -11.90
N GLY A 242 3.08 45.57 -10.90
CA GLY A 242 2.08 46.32 -10.14
C GLY A 242 2.52 47.06 -8.87
N GLN A 243 3.70 46.81 -8.31
CA GLN A 243 4.16 47.51 -7.10
C GLN A 243 5.28 48.52 -7.36
N LEU A 244 5.10 49.72 -6.80
CA LEU A 244 6.08 50.80 -6.79
C LEU A 244 7.20 50.46 -5.80
N THR A 245 8.44 50.61 -6.24
CA THR A 245 9.61 50.61 -5.34
C THR A 245 9.74 51.96 -4.66
N ASP A 246 9.88 51.97 -3.34
CA ASP A 246 10.53 53.09 -2.64
C ASP A 246 11.83 52.59 -2.00
N ALA A 247 12.86 53.43 -1.98
CA ALA A 247 14.25 52.97 -1.92
C ALA A 247 15.05 53.61 -0.79
N ALA A 248 15.49 52.78 0.17
CA ALA A 248 16.48 53.16 1.17
C ALA A 248 17.43 51.99 1.47
N ALA A 249 18.73 52.24 1.28
CA ALA A 249 19.84 51.38 1.68
C ALA A 249 20.97 52.30 2.20
N PRO A 250 22.09 51.75 2.69
CA PRO A 250 22.19 50.86 3.85
C PRO A 250 23.11 51.49 4.93
N MET A 251 23.34 50.83 6.06
CA MET A 251 24.56 51.09 6.85
C MET A 251 25.15 49.85 7.52
N GLN A 252 26.43 49.92 7.88
CA GLN A 252 27.29 48.76 8.10
C GLN A 252 27.94 48.75 9.49
N GLY A 253 27.77 47.62 10.19
CA GLY A 253 28.82 46.96 10.99
C GLY A 253 29.24 47.56 12.34
N ARG A 254 29.53 46.67 13.29
CA ARG A 254 30.88 46.42 13.84
C ARG A 254 30.89 45.19 14.75
N MET A 255 32.05 44.56 14.89
CA MET A 255 32.33 43.52 15.89
C MET A 255 33.13 44.14 17.05
N ALA A 256 32.94 43.67 18.29
CA ALA A 256 34.03 43.45 19.26
C ALA A 256 33.55 42.80 20.59
N ALA A 257 34.44 41.99 21.17
CA ALA A 257 34.66 41.76 22.61
C ALA A 257 33.57 41.14 23.52
N GLN A 258 33.93 40.02 24.14
CA GLN A 258 33.55 39.57 25.49
C GLN A 258 34.58 40.14 26.52
N PRO A 259 34.58 39.81 27.83
CA PRO A 259 33.57 39.13 28.66
C PRO A 259 33.21 39.86 29.98
N ALA A 260 32.17 39.40 30.67
CA ALA A 260 32.00 39.58 32.12
C ALA A 260 31.11 38.46 32.71
N PHE A 261 31.41 38.01 33.93
CA PHE A 261 30.51 37.17 34.73
C PHE A 261 29.67 38.05 35.66
N GLY A 262 28.38 37.74 35.80
CA GLY A 262 27.45 38.39 36.71
C GLY A 262 26.14 37.60 36.75
N ASP A 263 25.38 37.72 37.84
CA ASP A 263 24.16 36.95 38.07
C ASP A 263 23.04 37.26 37.03
N PRO A 264 22.18 36.27 36.71
CA PRO A 264 21.09 36.45 35.76
C PRO A 264 19.94 37.28 36.36
N ALA A 265 20.10 38.59 36.36
CA ALA A 265 19.00 39.53 36.55
C ALA A 265 18.01 39.40 35.37
N LEU A 266 16.78 38.97 35.64
CA LEU A 266 15.72 38.96 34.63
C LEU A 266 15.30 40.42 34.29
N PRO A 267 14.99 40.72 33.02
CA PRO A 267 14.45 42.03 32.65
C PRO A 267 13.03 42.21 33.21
N ASP A 268 12.73 43.43 33.66
CA ASP A 268 11.44 43.80 34.27
C ASP A 268 10.26 43.80 33.26
N PHE A 269 10.55 43.59 31.98
CA PHE A 269 9.59 43.33 30.92
C PHE A 269 9.89 41.98 30.26
N GLY A 270 8.88 41.10 30.23
CA GLY A 270 8.92 39.87 29.44
C GLY A 270 8.93 40.15 27.93
N PRO A 271 9.17 39.12 27.09
CA PRO A 271 9.14 39.29 25.64
C PRO A 271 7.77 39.78 25.19
N ILE A 272 7.75 40.93 24.48
CA ILE A 272 6.54 41.45 23.85
C ILE A 272 6.06 40.41 22.85
N VAL A 273 4.89 39.83 23.11
CA VAL A 273 4.21 38.94 22.17
C VAL A 273 3.82 39.80 20.96
N PRO A 274 4.34 39.54 19.75
CA PRO A 274 3.86 40.25 18.57
C PRO A 274 2.38 39.88 18.38
N GLU A 275 1.52 40.88 18.19
CA GLU A 275 0.10 40.64 17.96
C GLU A 275 -0.08 39.68 16.78
N ARG A 276 -0.79 38.57 17.00
CA ARG A 276 -1.17 37.66 15.90
C ARG A 276 -1.95 38.51 14.89
N PRO A 277 -1.52 38.58 13.61
CA PRO A 277 -2.25 39.34 12.61
C PRO A 277 -3.68 38.78 12.52
N GLN A 278 -4.68 39.63 12.74
CA GLN A 278 -6.07 39.24 12.65
C GLN A 278 -6.41 39.00 11.18
N ILE A 279 -6.35 37.73 10.76
CA ILE A 279 -6.83 37.30 9.45
C ILE A 279 -8.36 37.32 9.50
N SER A 280 -8.95 38.46 9.11
CA SER A 280 -10.39 38.67 8.99
C SER A 280 -10.96 37.94 7.76
N LEU A 281 -10.94 36.61 7.80
CA LEU A 281 -11.67 35.75 6.87
C LEU A 281 -13.18 35.93 7.07
N PRO A 282 -13.97 36.09 6.00
CA PRO A 282 -15.42 36.01 6.11
C PRO A 282 -15.84 34.57 6.46
N PRO A 283 -16.93 34.37 7.22
CA PRO A 283 -17.54 33.05 7.35
C PRO A 283 -18.07 32.57 5.99
N GLN A 284 -18.19 31.25 5.82
CA GLN A 284 -18.66 30.56 4.61
C GLN A 284 -17.64 30.46 3.45
N SER A 285 -16.72 29.47 3.53
CA SER A 285 -16.03 28.87 2.35
C SER A 285 -15.46 27.49 2.74
N PRO A 286 -15.81 26.38 2.05
CA PRO A 286 -15.46 25.03 2.50
C PRO A 286 -14.29 24.41 1.72
N PHE A 287 -13.18 24.10 2.40
CA PHE A 287 -12.17 23.14 1.91
C PHE A 287 -11.41 22.50 3.08
N ALA A 288 -11.95 21.38 3.59
CA ALA A 288 -11.25 20.48 4.51
C ALA A 288 -11.06 19.11 3.84
N MET A 289 -9.91 18.90 3.19
CA MET A 289 -9.54 17.60 2.64
C MET A 289 -9.45 16.55 3.77
N ALA A 290 -10.09 15.40 3.57
CA ALA A 290 -10.22 14.34 4.57
C ALA A 290 -8.90 13.56 4.82
N SER A 291 -7.90 14.21 5.43
CA SER A 291 -6.65 13.56 5.84
C SER A 291 -5.90 14.28 6.97
N LEU A 292 -6.54 14.52 8.13
CA LEU A 292 -5.83 14.90 9.39
C LEU A 292 -6.66 14.74 10.71
N SER A 293 -7.80 14.06 10.68
CA SER A 293 -8.84 14.09 11.73
C SER A 293 -8.45 13.57 13.12
N TYR A 294 -7.31 12.88 13.28
CA TYR A 294 -6.83 12.40 14.59
C TYR A 294 -6.24 13.50 15.50
N ALA A 295 -6.07 14.72 14.99
CA ALA A 295 -5.63 15.87 15.79
C ALA A 295 -6.80 16.78 16.22
N ASP A 296 -7.77 16.97 15.33
CA ASP A 296 -8.83 17.99 15.42
C ASP A 296 -9.83 17.71 16.56
N GLU A 297 -10.18 16.43 16.76
CA GLU A 297 -11.12 16.00 17.81
C GLU A 297 -10.62 16.30 19.24
N ARG A 298 -9.31 16.51 19.44
CA ARG A 298 -8.77 16.99 20.73
C ARG A 298 -8.84 18.50 20.90
N VAL A 299 -8.99 19.28 19.83
CA VAL A 299 -9.15 20.74 19.91
C VAL A 299 -10.60 21.08 20.29
N HIS A 300 -11.58 20.50 19.60
CA HIS A 300 -13.00 20.69 19.96
C HIS A 300 -13.36 20.21 21.38
N ARG A 301 -12.61 19.27 21.95
CA ARG A 301 -12.77 18.87 23.36
C ARG A 301 -12.20 19.87 24.37
N ALA A 302 -11.35 20.81 23.92
CA ALA A 302 -10.92 21.97 24.69
C ALA A 302 -11.90 23.15 24.54
N ASP A 303 -12.47 23.37 23.35
CA ASP A 303 -13.43 24.44 23.07
C ASP A 303 -14.71 24.35 23.94
N VAL A 304 -15.08 23.15 24.41
CA VAL A 304 -16.14 22.94 25.41
C VAL A 304 -15.91 23.74 26.71
N PHE A 305 -14.66 24.06 27.05
CA PHE A 305 -14.31 24.91 28.19
C PHE A 305 -14.16 26.40 27.82
N ALA A 306 -13.99 26.76 26.55
CA ALA A 306 -13.99 28.16 26.13
C ALA A 306 -15.37 28.82 26.30
N ALA A 307 -16.45 28.04 26.11
CA ALA A 307 -17.83 28.48 26.38
C ALA A 307 -18.18 28.60 27.88
N LEU A 308 -17.26 28.28 28.79
CA LEU A 308 -17.44 28.34 30.25
C LEU A 308 -16.82 29.57 30.91
N ASP A 309 -15.97 30.33 30.20
CA ASP A 309 -15.19 31.44 30.77
C ASP A 309 -16.00 32.76 30.84
N ASP A 310 -16.91 32.99 29.89
CA ASP A 310 -17.61 34.28 29.68
C ASP A 310 -19.01 34.35 30.32
N SER A 311 -19.38 33.42 31.21
CA SER A 311 -20.61 33.55 32.02
C SER A 311 -20.50 32.91 33.41
N GLY A 312 -20.71 33.72 34.45
CA GLY A 312 -20.55 33.34 35.85
C GLY A 312 -21.63 32.37 36.35
N MET A 313 -21.48 31.08 36.05
CA MET A 313 -22.36 30.01 36.56
C MET A 313 -22.10 29.71 38.03
N SER A 314 -23.17 29.44 38.80
CA SER A 314 -23.02 29.05 40.21
C SER A 314 -22.62 27.58 40.36
N PRO A 315 -22.07 27.15 41.51
CA PRO A 315 -21.81 25.73 41.79
C PRO A 315 -23.06 24.84 41.67
N ALA A 316 -24.27 25.39 41.85
CA ALA A 316 -25.53 24.68 41.65
C ALA A 316 -25.88 24.45 40.16
N ASP A 317 -25.31 25.26 39.26
CA ASP A 317 -25.50 25.13 37.81
C ASP A 317 -24.53 24.08 37.24
N ILE A 318 -23.29 24.05 37.73
CA ILE A 318 -22.31 23.00 37.43
C ILE A 318 -22.82 21.62 37.92
N LEU A 319 -23.42 21.56 39.12
CA LEU A 319 -24.05 20.33 39.62
C LEU A 319 -25.33 19.95 38.86
N ARG A 320 -26.01 20.91 38.20
CA ARG A 320 -27.15 20.64 37.31
C ARG A 320 -26.71 20.18 35.92
N SER A 321 -25.63 20.73 35.37
CA SER A 321 -25.09 20.28 34.08
C SER A 321 -24.65 18.82 34.19
N TRP A 322 -23.84 18.45 35.18
CA TRP A 322 -23.44 17.06 35.44
C TRP A 322 -24.62 16.08 35.58
N LYS A 323 -25.72 16.51 36.23
CA LYS A 323 -26.95 15.70 36.36
C LYS A 323 -27.74 15.55 35.06
N ASN A 324 -27.51 16.40 34.07
CA ASN A 324 -28.10 16.31 32.73
C ASN A 324 -27.16 15.65 31.71
N THR A 325 -25.83 15.81 31.83
CA THR A 325 -24.86 15.04 31.02
C THR A 325 -25.03 13.54 31.26
N GLY A 326 -25.28 13.13 32.51
CA GLY A 326 -25.66 11.75 32.86
C GLY A 326 -27.04 11.29 32.37
N ARG A 327 -27.77 12.10 31.59
CA ARG A 327 -29.04 11.75 30.92
C ARG A 327 -28.93 11.73 29.40
N GLN A 328 -28.01 12.50 28.82
CA GLN A 328 -27.55 12.28 27.45
C GLN A 328 -26.41 11.25 27.45
N ALA A 329 -26.74 10.04 27.90
CA ALA A 329 -25.92 8.88 27.61
C ALA A 329 -25.97 8.67 26.09
N ALA A 330 -24.85 8.93 25.40
CA ALA A 330 -24.61 8.36 24.08
C ALA A 330 -24.81 6.83 24.20
N PRO A 331 -25.44 6.18 23.20
CA PRO A 331 -25.59 4.72 23.22
C PRO A 331 -24.20 4.09 23.39
N SER A 332 -24.11 3.10 24.28
CA SER A 332 -22.85 2.48 24.66
C SER A 332 -22.01 2.04 23.47
N SER A 333 -20.72 2.36 23.50
CA SER A 333 -19.65 1.77 22.68
C SER A 333 -19.86 0.25 22.58
N ALA A 334 -20.28 -0.21 21.41
CA ALA A 334 -20.71 -1.58 21.17
C ALA A 334 -20.56 -1.89 19.69
N ASP A 335 -19.77 -2.93 19.39
CA ASP A 335 -19.54 -3.48 18.06
C ASP A 335 -20.82 -3.47 17.20
N TYR A 336 -20.73 -2.88 16.01
CA TYR A 336 -21.85 -2.74 15.09
C TYR A 336 -21.42 -2.98 13.64
N VAL A 337 -22.42 -3.15 12.77
CA VAL A 337 -22.23 -3.24 11.32
C VAL A 337 -22.72 -1.93 10.71
N ALA A 338 -21.81 -1.17 10.11
CA ALA A 338 -22.18 -0.06 9.24
C ALA A 338 -22.70 -0.66 7.92
N ALA A 339 -23.99 -0.46 7.63
CA ALA A 339 -24.70 -1.03 6.49
C ALA A 339 -24.77 -0.09 5.27
N GLY A 340 -23.85 0.86 5.20
CA GLY A 340 -23.73 1.83 4.11
C GLY A 340 -24.24 3.24 4.44
N THR A 341 -23.93 4.17 3.54
CA THR A 341 -24.33 5.58 3.60
C THR A 341 -24.99 5.93 2.27
N PHE A 342 -26.13 6.63 2.34
CA PHE A 342 -26.98 6.92 1.19
C PHE A 342 -27.26 8.43 1.10
N ASP A 343 -27.40 8.94 -0.12
CA ASP A 343 -27.83 10.31 -0.43
C ASP A 343 -29.36 10.46 -0.50
N ASP A 344 -30.10 9.34 -0.52
CA ASP A 344 -31.56 9.30 -0.39
C ASP A 344 -32.05 8.66 0.92
N ALA A 345 -32.99 9.37 1.57
CA ALA A 345 -33.69 8.92 2.76
C ALA A 345 -34.55 7.67 2.50
N THR A 346 -35.13 7.51 1.31
CA THR A 346 -36.01 6.36 1.02
C THR A 346 -35.20 5.07 0.83
N GLU A 347 -34.03 5.13 0.19
CA GLU A 347 -33.08 4.01 0.11
C GLU A 347 -32.49 3.64 1.48
N ALA A 348 -32.05 4.61 2.29
CA ALA A 348 -31.62 4.33 3.66
C ALA A 348 -32.73 3.64 4.48
N THR A 349 -33.98 4.09 4.33
CA THR A 349 -35.16 3.48 4.96
C THR A 349 -35.47 2.09 4.40
N ARG A 350 -35.24 1.84 3.11
CA ARG A 350 -35.39 0.54 2.44
C ARG A 350 -34.41 -0.49 3.01
N VAL A 351 -33.13 -0.12 3.11
CA VAL A 351 -32.08 -0.99 3.67
C VAL A 351 -32.32 -1.23 5.16
N ALA A 352 -32.61 -0.17 5.93
CA ALA A 352 -32.97 -0.30 7.35
C ALA A 352 -34.19 -1.23 7.57
N SER A 353 -35.22 -1.14 6.72
CA SER A 353 -36.41 -2.00 6.82
C SER A 353 -36.10 -3.46 6.51
N ALA A 354 -35.18 -3.74 5.58
CA ALA A 354 -34.75 -5.10 5.24
C ALA A 354 -33.89 -5.75 6.35
N LEU A 355 -33.10 -4.96 7.06
CA LEU A 355 -32.18 -5.44 8.11
C LEU A 355 -32.82 -5.53 9.50
N LYS A 356 -33.98 -4.90 9.71
CA LYS A 356 -34.73 -4.85 10.98
C LYS A 356 -35.01 -6.22 11.65
N PRO A 357 -35.14 -7.36 10.94
CA PRO A 357 -35.29 -8.67 11.57
C PRO A 357 -34.01 -9.22 12.23
N PHE A 358 -32.85 -8.62 12.00
CA PHE A 358 -31.54 -9.16 12.40
C PHE A 358 -30.85 -8.39 13.55
N GLY A 359 -31.39 -7.23 13.95
CA GLY A 359 -30.80 -6.42 15.01
C GLY A 359 -31.47 -5.06 15.19
N ARG A 360 -30.95 -4.26 16.14
CA ARG A 360 -31.41 -2.88 16.40
C ARG A 360 -30.77 -1.94 15.39
N ILE A 361 -31.56 -1.11 14.72
CA ILE A 361 -31.06 -0.20 13.68
C ILE A 361 -31.19 1.26 14.10
N GLU A 362 -30.18 2.03 13.74
CA GLU A 362 -30.13 3.49 13.82
C GLU A 362 -29.87 4.05 12.42
N ILE A 363 -30.58 5.12 12.04
CA ILE A 363 -30.25 5.90 10.83
C ILE A 363 -29.78 7.27 11.32
N GLN A 364 -28.51 7.58 11.06
CA GLN A 364 -27.92 8.88 11.40
C GLN A 364 -27.95 9.77 10.16
N ARG A 365 -28.50 10.98 10.29
CA ARG A 365 -28.53 11.98 9.21
C ARG A 365 -27.50 13.07 9.44
N SER A 366 -26.71 13.38 8.42
CA SER A 366 -25.68 14.42 8.41
C SER A 366 -25.78 15.28 7.16
N ASP A 367 -25.84 16.60 7.30
CA ASP A 367 -25.67 17.53 6.19
C ASP A 367 -24.17 17.61 5.83
N LEU A 368 -23.83 17.44 4.56
CA LEU A 368 -22.50 17.70 4.02
C LEU A 368 -22.61 18.44 2.68
N ASP A 369 -21.99 19.61 2.61
CA ASP A 369 -22.04 20.55 1.46
C ASP A 369 -23.46 20.87 0.96
N GLY A 370 -24.46 20.85 1.86
CA GLY A 370 -25.86 21.13 1.54
C GLY A 370 -26.66 19.94 1.01
N ASN A 371 -26.10 18.73 1.07
CA ASN A 371 -26.80 17.47 0.79
C ASN A 371 -27.02 16.69 2.10
N ASP A 372 -28.23 16.17 2.30
CA ASP A 372 -28.55 15.26 3.39
C ASP A 372 -27.99 13.86 3.09
N TRP A 373 -27.10 13.35 3.96
CA TRP A 373 -26.60 11.98 3.91
C TRP A 373 -27.18 11.16 5.07
N TYR A 374 -27.39 9.86 4.83
CA TYR A 374 -28.03 8.91 5.74
C TYR A 374 -27.16 7.67 5.93
N ALA A 375 -26.48 7.56 7.08
CA ALA A 375 -25.74 6.35 7.46
C ALA A 375 -26.65 5.37 8.20
N VAL A 376 -26.62 4.09 7.84
CA VAL A 376 -27.45 3.04 8.46
C VAL A 376 -26.56 2.12 9.30
N ASN A 377 -26.76 2.14 10.63
CA ASN A 377 -25.98 1.35 11.58
C ASN A 377 -26.84 0.22 12.19
N LEU A 378 -26.32 -1.00 12.17
CA LEU A 378 -26.99 -2.22 12.64
C LEU A 378 -26.24 -2.81 13.85
N TYR A 379 -26.89 -2.79 15.01
CA TYR A 379 -26.37 -3.27 16.29
C TYR A 379 -26.91 -4.67 16.63
N PRO A 380 -26.10 -5.54 17.26
CA PRO A 380 -26.57 -6.82 17.79
C PRO A 380 -27.66 -6.60 18.85
N ASP A 381 -28.73 -7.39 18.78
CA ASP A 381 -29.85 -7.41 19.75
C ASP A 381 -29.74 -8.55 20.78
N GLY A 382 -28.74 -9.42 20.64
CA GLY A 382 -28.54 -10.64 21.43
C GLY A 382 -28.79 -11.94 20.64
N HIS A 383 -29.35 -11.88 19.43
CA HIS A 383 -29.70 -13.05 18.60
C HIS A 383 -28.73 -13.31 17.43
N GLY A 384 -27.48 -12.85 17.53
CA GLY A 384 -26.44 -13.14 16.55
C GLY A 384 -25.04 -12.70 16.99
N GLY A 385 -24.02 -13.33 16.41
CA GLY A 385 -22.66 -12.79 16.43
C GLY A 385 -22.49 -11.76 15.32
N LEU A 386 -21.55 -10.82 15.50
CA LEU A 386 -21.32 -9.69 14.58
C LEU A 386 -21.11 -10.15 13.11
N ASP A 387 -20.44 -11.28 12.92
CA ASP A 387 -20.18 -11.90 11.62
C ASP A 387 -21.47 -12.41 10.92
N GLU A 388 -22.54 -12.73 11.66
CA GLU A 388 -23.85 -13.07 11.09
C GLU A 388 -24.66 -11.81 10.72
N LEU A 389 -24.58 -10.75 11.52
CA LEU A 389 -25.14 -9.43 11.18
C LEU A 389 -24.51 -8.89 9.89
N LEU A 390 -23.20 -9.09 9.71
CA LEU A 390 -22.47 -8.70 8.50
C LEU A 390 -22.92 -9.50 7.26
N LYS A 391 -23.10 -10.82 7.39
CA LYS A 391 -23.64 -11.65 6.30
C LYS A 391 -25.07 -11.25 5.93
N ALA A 392 -25.91 -10.96 6.93
CA ALA A 392 -27.27 -10.48 6.71
C ALA A 392 -27.29 -9.12 6.00
N ALA A 393 -26.37 -8.20 6.35
CA ALA A 393 -26.21 -6.92 5.65
C ALA A 393 -25.90 -7.13 4.15
N TRP A 394 -24.89 -7.95 3.84
CA TRP A 394 -24.53 -8.28 2.46
C TRP A 394 -25.68 -8.96 1.69
N SER A 395 -26.45 -9.87 2.32
CA SER A 395 -27.55 -10.58 1.64
C SER A 395 -28.84 -9.76 1.48
N HIS A 396 -29.02 -8.68 2.24
CA HIS A 396 -30.24 -7.87 2.24
C HIS A 396 -30.07 -6.45 1.66
N GLY A 397 -29.02 -6.24 0.86
CA GLY A 397 -28.87 -5.06 0.00
C GLY A 397 -27.96 -3.96 0.55
N ALA A 398 -27.09 -4.30 1.51
CA ALA A 398 -25.96 -3.47 1.93
C ALA A 398 -24.64 -4.18 1.55
N PRO A 399 -24.24 -4.18 0.26
CA PRO A 399 -23.08 -4.96 -0.21
C PRO A 399 -21.75 -4.46 0.35
N ASP A 400 -21.63 -3.15 0.58
CA ASP A 400 -20.44 -2.49 1.13
C ASP A 400 -20.43 -2.47 2.67
N ALA A 401 -21.29 -3.26 3.31
CA ALA A 401 -21.38 -3.31 4.77
C ALA A 401 -20.06 -3.78 5.40
N LEU A 402 -19.71 -3.17 6.54
CA LEU A 402 -18.46 -3.40 7.24
C LEU A 402 -18.66 -3.42 8.75
N VAL A 403 -17.79 -4.16 9.44
CA VAL A 403 -17.75 -4.26 10.90
C VAL A 403 -16.98 -3.08 11.49
N VAL A 404 -17.59 -2.41 12.47
CA VAL A 404 -16.97 -1.40 13.32
C VAL A 404 -16.86 -1.96 14.73
N ARG A 405 -15.68 -1.79 15.35
CA ARG A 405 -15.36 -2.13 16.74
C ARG A 405 -14.54 -0.99 17.33
N ASP A 406 -14.74 -0.72 18.63
CA ASP A 406 -13.99 0.28 19.41
C ASP A 406 -12.73 -0.33 20.07
#